data_AF-R6I5Q5-F1
#
_entry.id   AF-R6I5Q5-F1
#
_cell.length_a   1.000
_cell.length_b   1.000
_cell.length_c   1.000
_cell.angle_alpha   90.00
_cell.angle_beta   90.00
_cell.angle_gamma   90.00
#
_symmetry.space_group_name_H-M   'P 1'
#
loop_
_entity.id
_entity.type
_entity.pdbx_description
1 polymer ?
#
loop_
_entity_poly.entity_id
_entity_poly.type
_entity_poly.pdbx_seq_one_letter_code
_entity_poly.pdbx_strand_id
1 'polypeptide(L)'
;MTGTKERSFLFGTDASACAGPGKRFGFYLWNFGILLLSAAGLCFLSLLLGIGTGGRVLLIDYLRHPLIFFLNFLPIFLFELLMFCLINRSWASFLATAVVFITASVGNYFKLEFRDDPFMFSDISAIHTALGVSSGYNITITRRIAICLICIVIGTLFMYFFVRGRAKGSFRIAAAIVIAASVWPLWTLVYSSADIYNVKTENFDHVSRWEATDVFTSKGFVYPFIHSISAAIDTPPDGYDENLAENELSAYSDSDIPESKKVNILTIQLEAFADLTTVGLQGIDDIYADYHALEAESYTGNLMTNVFGGGTIDTERCFLTGYTQLKDYRRPVNSYVWYLREQGYTANGSHPCLRTFYNRYNVNRYLGFEDYLFTEGYYEKYGYPVTYDEEFFPDMLKFFKDDVADGKNVFSFNVTYQGHGPYSTDRLDWGDPVWDGDVSEYSYYVINNYLGSVKDTIERLCELKAELEAMDEPVVLVVYGDHKPWLGDNSVTYDELGINLDRSTTAGFKNYYSTRYLIWANDAAKEVCDNDFIGSGPDISPCYLMNVLFSQLGWDGPAYMKFMNDAQTFLPVINTSGFYLVDGEVTDSISGSLLDQKQTINKVQYYMRRNFKFSEVAS
;
A
#
# COMPACT_ATOMS: atom_id res chain seq x y z
N MET A 1 32.91 -32.37 -61.02
CA MET A 1 32.73 -32.73 -59.60
C MET A 1 33.02 -31.52 -58.73
N THR A 2 32.03 -30.66 -58.51
CA THR A 2 32.10 -29.56 -57.53
C THR A 2 31.60 -30.13 -56.22
N GLY A 3 32.53 -30.51 -55.33
CA GLY A 3 32.19 -31.00 -54.00
C GLY A 3 31.49 -29.90 -53.21
N THR A 4 30.17 -30.03 -53.05
CA THR A 4 29.41 -29.29 -52.04
C THR A 4 29.94 -29.71 -50.68
N LYS A 5 30.90 -28.94 -50.14
CA LYS A 5 31.36 -29.10 -48.75
C LYS A 5 30.13 -29.13 -47.86
N GLU A 6 29.90 -30.27 -47.21
CA GLU A 6 28.91 -30.40 -46.16
C GLU A 6 29.18 -29.32 -45.11
N ARG A 7 28.34 -28.29 -45.05
CA ARG A 7 28.43 -27.30 -43.98
C ARG A 7 27.78 -27.92 -42.75
N SER A 8 28.53 -27.94 -41.64
CA SER A 8 27.96 -28.20 -40.33
C SER A 8 26.76 -27.29 -40.11
N PHE A 9 25.65 -27.85 -39.62
CA PHE A 9 24.39 -27.11 -39.39
C PHE A 9 24.59 -25.90 -38.45
N LEU A 10 25.65 -25.92 -37.63
CA LEU A 10 26.05 -24.85 -36.70
C LEU A 10 26.39 -23.52 -37.39
N PHE A 11 26.77 -23.53 -38.68
CA PHE A 11 27.16 -22.32 -39.41
C PHE A 11 26.25 -22.00 -40.62
N GLY A 12 25.17 -22.77 -40.79
CA GLY A 12 24.20 -22.57 -41.86
C GLY A 12 23.22 -21.43 -41.56
N THR A 13 22.73 -20.77 -42.60
CA THR A 13 21.64 -19.77 -42.49
C THR A 13 20.29 -20.30 -42.96
N ASP A 14 20.28 -21.40 -43.71
CA ASP A 14 19.09 -22.00 -44.30
C ASP A 14 19.12 -23.53 -44.13
N ALA A 15 18.02 -24.09 -43.64
CA ALA A 15 17.82 -25.53 -43.51
C ALA A 15 17.86 -26.26 -44.85
N SER A 16 17.54 -25.58 -45.96
CA SER A 16 17.61 -26.15 -47.31
C SER A 16 19.03 -26.63 -47.67
N ALA A 17 20.06 -26.00 -47.10
CA ALA A 17 21.46 -26.32 -47.29
C ALA A 17 21.95 -27.53 -46.46
N CYS A 18 21.11 -28.10 -45.58
CA CYS A 18 21.44 -29.28 -44.79
C CYS A 18 21.15 -30.57 -45.56
N ALA A 19 22.12 -31.49 -45.60
CA ALA A 19 22.02 -32.78 -46.29
C ALA A 19 21.20 -33.79 -45.48
N GLY A 20 19.92 -33.94 -45.84
CA GLY A 20 19.01 -34.98 -45.31
C GLY A 20 18.10 -34.54 -44.16
N PRO A 21 17.01 -35.29 -43.89
CA PRO A 21 16.00 -34.92 -42.89
C PRO A 21 16.55 -34.77 -41.47
N GLY A 22 17.48 -35.63 -41.04
CA GLY A 22 18.09 -35.57 -39.70
C GLY A 22 18.93 -34.31 -39.47
N LYS A 23 19.77 -33.90 -40.44
CA LYS A 23 20.56 -32.65 -40.33
C LYS A 23 19.66 -31.41 -40.35
N ARG A 24 18.54 -31.45 -41.09
CA ARG A 24 17.51 -30.38 -41.08
C ARG A 24 16.80 -30.29 -39.72
N PHE A 25 16.43 -31.42 -39.13
CA PHE A 25 15.87 -31.46 -37.79
C PHE A 25 16.87 -30.90 -36.76
N GLY A 26 18.12 -31.34 -36.80
CA GLY A 26 19.19 -30.81 -35.94
C GLY A 26 19.41 -29.30 -36.10
N PHE A 27 19.31 -28.76 -37.32
CA PHE A 27 19.36 -27.32 -37.56
C PHE A 27 18.24 -26.56 -36.83
N TYR A 28 16.99 -27.01 -36.94
CA TYR A 28 15.87 -26.36 -36.27
C TYR A 28 15.95 -26.53 -34.75
N LEU A 29 16.27 -27.74 -34.27
CA LEU A 29 16.45 -28.02 -32.86
C LEU A 29 17.55 -27.14 -32.24
N TRP A 30 18.68 -26.96 -32.94
CA TRP A 30 19.75 -26.07 -32.48
C TRP A 30 19.31 -24.61 -32.43
N ASN A 31 18.80 -24.07 -33.55
CA ASN A 31 18.48 -22.64 -33.60
C ASN A 31 17.32 -22.26 -32.67
N PHE A 32 16.27 -23.08 -32.61
CA PHE A 32 15.15 -22.85 -31.71
C PHE A 32 15.51 -23.19 -30.26
N GLY A 33 16.26 -24.26 -30.02
CA GLY A 33 16.72 -24.64 -28.69
C GLY A 33 17.63 -23.59 -28.07
N ILE A 34 18.53 -22.97 -28.83
CA ILE A 34 19.34 -21.86 -28.31
C ILE A 34 18.50 -20.61 -28.06
N LEU A 35 17.51 -20.29 -28.90
CA LEU A 35 16.56 -19.19 -28.62
C LEU A 35 15.76 -19.42 -27.32
N LEU A 36 15.35 -20.66 -27.06
CA LEU A 36 14.68 -21.04 -25.82
C LEU A 36 15.62 -20.88 -24.61
N LEU A 37 16.86 -21.37 -24.73
CA LEU A 37 17.87 -21.30 -23.67
C LEU A 37 18.35 -19.86 -23.42
N SER A 38 18.41 -19.01 -24.44
CA SER A 38 18.76 -17.59 -24.30
C SER A 38 17.67 -16.83 -23.53
N ALA A 39 16.40 -17.06 -23.85
CA ALA A 39 15.28 -16.51 -23.08
C ALA A 39 15.30 -16.99 -21.61
N ALA A 40 15.59 -18.27 -21.37
CA ALA A 40 15.74 -18.81 -20.02
C ALA A 40 16.93 -18.19 -19.27
N GLY A 41 18.03 -17.92 -19.97
CA GLY A 41 19.17 -17.19 -19.45
C GLY A 41 18.82 -15.75 -19.07
N LEU A 42 18.08 -15.02 -19.91
CA LEU A 42 17.58 -13.67 -19.59
C LEU A 42 16.61 -13.69 -18.42
N CYS A 43 15.72 -14.69 -18.34
CA CYS A 43 14.84 -14.90 -17.19
C CYS A 43 15.66 -15.06 -15.90
N PHE A 44 16.69 -15.91 -15.91
CA PHE A 44 17.54 -16.11 -14.75
C PHE A 44 18.28 -14.81 -14.34
N LEU A 45 18.79 -14.04 -15.30
CA LEU A 45 19.41 -12.74 -15.03
C LEU A 45 18.42 -11.72 -14.45
N SER A 46 17.18 -11.71 -14.94
CA SER A 46 16.11 -10.86 -14.41
C SER A 46 15.75 -11.26 -12.97
N LEU A 47 15.58 -12.55 -12.71
CA LEU A 47 15.36 -13.08 -11.36
C LEU A 47 16.50 -12.71 -10.41
N LEU A 48 17.77 -12.84 -10.84
CA LEU A 48 18.93 -12.44 -10.04
C LEU A 48 18.93 -10.95 -9.64
N LEU A 49 18.35 -10.09 -10.47
CA LEU A 49 18.20 -8.67 -10.17
C LEU A 49 16.95 -8.37 -9.30
N GLY A 50 15.96 -9.27 -9.31
CA GLY A 50 14.68 -9.11 -8.61
C GLY A 50 14.61 -9.67 -7.18
N ILE A 51 15.70 -10.26 -6.65
CA ILE A 51 15.68 -10.96 -5.34
C ILE A 51 15.51 -10.06 -4.11
N GLY A 52 15.58 -8.73 -4.25
CA GLY A 52 15.42 -7.79 -3.14
C GLY A 52 16.25 -8.13 -1.90
N THR A 53 15.61 -7.97 -0.73
CA THR A 53 16.12 -8.29 0.62
C THR A 53 16.22 -9.81 0.87
N GLY A 54 15.37 -10.63 0.24
CA GLY A 54 15.37 -12.10 0.37
C GLY A 54 16.65 -12.79 -0.16
N GLY A 55 17.49 -12.07 -0.90
CA GLY A 55 18.86 -12.48 -1.19
C GLY A 55 18.98 -13.75 -2.03
N ARG A 56 20.05 -14.53 -1.81
CA ARG A 56 20.33 -15.72 -2.64
C ARG A 56 19.36 -16.88 -2.43
N VAL A 57 18.70 -16.93 -1.27
CA VAL A 57 17.75 -17.99 -0.94
C VAL A 57 16.53 -17.88 -1.85
N LEU A 58 16.02 -16.66 -2.03
CA LEU A 58 14.88 -16.40 -2.91
C LEU A 58 15.12 -16.81 -4.37
N LEU A 59 16.36 -16.69 -4.85
CA LEU A 59 16.74 -17.19 -6.18
C LEU A 59 16.60 -18.71 -6.31
N ILE A 60 16.85 -19.45 -5.24
CA ILE A 60 16.66 -20.91 -5.20
C ILE A 60 15.17 -21.23 -5.18
N ASP A 61 14.37 -20.46 -4.44
CA ASP A 61 12.93 -20.67 -4.33
C ASP A 61 12.25 -20.51 -5.69
N TYR A 62 12.60 -19.49 -6.48
CA TYR A 62 12.06 -19.35 -7.84
C TYR A 62 12.30 -20.59 -8.71
N LEU A 63 13.42 -21.29 -8.52
CA LEU A 63 13.75 -22.50 -9.26
C LEU A 63 13.05 -23.75 -8.69
N ARG A 64 12.67 -23.72 -7.41
CA ARG A 64 11.86 -24.76 -6.75
C ARG A 64 10.37 -24.63 -7.02
N HIS A 65 9.92 -23.45 -7.46
CA HIS A 65 8.55 -23.19 -7.91
C HIS A 65 8.47 -23.08 -9.44
N PRO A 66 8.25 -24.18 -10.19
CA PRO A 66 8.27 -24.18 -11.65
C PRO A 66 7.30 -23.18 -12.28
N LEU A 67 6.15 -22.93 -11.64
CA LEU A 67 5.17 -21.95 -12.12
C LEU A 67 5.72 -20.52 -12.05
N ILE A 68 6.41 -20.15 -10.96
CA ILE A 68 7.02 -18.81 -10.81
C ILE A 68 8.08 -18.59 -11.91
N PHE A 69 8.97 -19.56 -12.11
CA PHE A 69 9.95 -19.49 -13.19
C PHE A 69 9.26 -19.35 -14.56
N PHE A 70 8.25 -20.18 -14.83
CA PHE A 70 7.53 -20.18 -16.10
C PHE A 70 6.84 -18.83 -16.39
N LEU A 71 6.20 -18.22 -15.39
CA LEU A 71 5.50 -16.94 -15.52
C LEU A 71 6.47 -15.76 -15.75
N ASN A 72 7.71 -15.83 -15.25
CA ASN A 72 8.74 -14.85 -15.60
C ASN A 72 9.36 -15.13 -16.98
N PHE A 73 9.50 -16.41 -17.34
CA PHE A 73 10.13 -16.84 -18.57
C PHE A 73 9.26 -16.59 -19.81
N LEU A 74 7.97 -16.92 -19.75
CA LEU A 74 7.08 -16.91 -20.91
C LEU A 74 7.01 -15.53 -21.61
N PRO A 75 6.89 -14.39 -20.91
CA PRO A 75 6.86 -13.07 -21.55
C PRO A 75 8.17 -12.75 -22.26
N ILE A 76 9.31 -13.09 -21.64
CA ILE A 76 10.65 -12.90 -22.22
C ILE A 76 10.78 -13.72 -23.50
N PHE A 77 10.37 -14.99 -23.45
CA PHE A 77 10.45 -15.89 -24.59
C PHE A 77 9.53 -15.47 -25.75
N LEU A 78 8.28 -15.10 -25.46
CA LEU A 78 7.34 -14.61 -26.49
C LEU A 78 7.83 -13.32 -27.13
N PHE A 79 8.38 -12.40 -26.34
CA PHE A 79 8.98 -11.17 -26.86
C PHE A 79 10.22 -11.47 -27.73
N GLU A 80 11.09 -12.39 -27.30
CA GLU A 80 12.24 -12.82 -28.10
C GLU A 80 11.79 -13.50 -29.40
N LEU A 81 10.77 -14.34 -29.39
CA LEU A 81 10.22 -14.91 -30.62
C LEU A 81 9.61 -13.84 -31.54
N LEU A 82 8.93 -12.83 -30.97
CA LEU A 82 8.39 -11.71 -31.74
C LEU A 82 9.52 -10.91 -32.40
N MET A 83 10.56 -10.54 -31.64
CA MET A 83 11.72 -9.84 -32.17
C MET A 83 12.45 -10.66 -33.24
N PHE A 84 12.53 -11.99 -33.09
CA PHE A 84 13.09 -12.87 -34.10
C PHE A 84 12.21 -12.87 -35.35
N CYS A 85 10.89 -12.90 -35.21
CA CYS A 85 9.96 -12.81 -36.32
C CYS A 85 10.05 -11.47 -37.06
N LEU A 86 10.36 -10.37 -36.38
CA LEU A 86 10.52 -9.04 -37.00
C LEU A 86 11.90 -8.86 -37.65
N ILE A 87 12.98 -9.28 -36.99
CA ILE A 87 14.38 -8.99 -37.40
C ILE A 87 15.00 -10.13 -38.22
N ASN A 88 14.55 -11.39 -38.02
CA ASN A 88 15.09 -12.61 -38.63
C ASN A 88 16.58 -12.89 -38.32
N ARG A 89 17.05 -12.41 -37.17
CA ARG A 89 18.43 -12.63 -36.69
C ARG A 89 18.40 -12.91 -35.20
N SER A 90 18.79 -14.12 -34.79
CA SER A 90 18.70 -14.56 -33.40
C SER A 90 19.50 -13.68 -32.44
N TRP A 91 20.72 -13.28 -32.80
CA TRP A 91 21.55 -12.40 -31.96
C TRP A 91 20.93 -11.02 -31.73
N ALA A 92 20.29 -10.44 -32.76
CA ALA A 92 19.68 -9.11 -32.66
C ALA A 92 18.37 -9.18 -31.87
N SER A 93 17.64 -10.29 -32.03
CA SER A 93 16.46 -10.60 -31.25
C SER A 93 16.76 -10.74 -29.76
N PHE A 94 17.79 -11.51 -29.42
CA PHE A 94 18.29 -11.67 -28.07
C PHE A 94 18.72 -10.33 -27.47
N LEU A 95 19.51 -9.55 -28.21
CA LEU A 95 19.97 -8.24 -27.74
C LEU A 95 18.80 -7.27 -27.50
N ALA A 96 17.83 -7.21 -28.41
CA ALA A 96 16.64 -6.37 -28.23
C ALA A 96 15.83 -6.80 -26.99
N THR A 97 15.67 -8.11 -26.78
CA THR A 97 14.99 -8.67 -25.60
C THR A 97 15.76 -8.33 -24.31
N ALA A 98 17.08 -8.51 -24.31
CA ALA A 98 17.94 -8.19 -23.18
C ALA A 98 17.85 -6.70 -22.82
N VAL A 99 17.90 -5.81 -23.81
CA VAL A 99 17.75 -4.35 -23.60
C VAL A 99 16.44 -4.03 -22.89
N VAL A 100 15.31 -4.62 -23.29
CA VAL A 100 14.02 -4.33 -22.66
C VAL A 100 13.94 -4.90 -21.24
N PHE A 101 14.12 -6.21 -21.07
CA PHE A 101 13.84 -6.86 -19.80
C PHE A 101 14.93 -6.63 -18.75
N ILE A 102 16.21 -6.58 -19.16
CA ILE A 102 17.31 -6.37 -18.20
C ILE A 102 17.37 -4.91 -17.79
N THR A 103 17.11 -3.94 -18.67
CA THR A 103 17.03 -2.53 -18.25
C THR A 103 15.89 -2.31 -17.25
N ALA A 104 14.71 -2.89 -17.50
CA ALA A 104 13.60 -2.83 -16.56
C ALA A 104 13.95 -3.53 -15.22
N SER A 105 14.62 -4.67 -15.26
CA SER A 105 15.08 -5.39 -14.06
C SER A 105 16.15 -4.61 -13.28
N VAL A 106 17.02 -3.88 -13.97
CA VAL A 106 18.00 -2.96 -13.35
C VAL A 106 17.29 -1.78 -12.70
N GLY A 107 16.26 -1.22 -13.36
CA GLY A 107 15.39 -0.19 -12.76
C GLY A 107 14.74 -0.69 -11.47
N ASN A 108 14.19 -1.90 -11.48
CA ASN A 108 13.67 -2.56 -10.28
C ASN A 108 14.74 -2.76 -9.19
N TYR A 109 15.92 -3.25 -9.56
CA TYR A 109 17.04 -3.45 -8.63
C TYR A 109 17.37 -2.16 -7.87
N PHE A 110 17.51 -1.03 -8.58
CA PHE A 110 17.80 0.26 -7.94
C PHE A 110 16.61 0.83 -7.16
N LYS A 111 15.38 0.66 -7.65
CA LYS A 111 14.18 1.07 -6.89
C LYS A 111 14.08 0.33 -5.55
N LEU A 112 14.30 -0.98 -5.55
CA LEU A 112 14.37 -1.77 -4.31
C LEU A 112 15.50 -1.28 -3.40
N GLU A 113 16.70 -1.05 -3.95
CA GLU A 113 17.85 -0.59 -3.15
C GLU A 113 17.64 0.79 -2.49
N PHE A 114 16.99 1.72 -3.19
CA PHE A 114 16.87 3.11 -2.72
C PHE A 114 15.55 3.44 -2.02
N ARG A 115 14.48 2.70 -2.33
CA ARG A 115 13.11 3.01 -1.89
C ARG A 115 12.39 1.84 -1.26
N ASP A 116 12.97 0.64 -1.29
CA ASP A 116 12.32 -0.60 -0.87
C ASP A 116 10.89 -0.79 -1.46
N ASP A 117 10.71 -0.34 -2.70
CA ASP A 117 9.46 -0.42 -3.45
C ASP A 117 9.78 -0.93 -4.86
N PRO A 118 9.11 -2.00 -5.35
CA PRO A 118 9.42 -2.57 -6.66
C PRO A 118 9.10 -1.60 -7.81
N PHE A 119 9.76 -1.78 -8.94
CA PHE A 119 9.36 -1.11 -10.17
C PHE A 119 8.09 -1.76 -10.70
N MET A 120 7.02 -0.99 -10.75
CA MET A 120 5.68 -1.38 -11.15
C MET A 120 5.25 -0.63 -12.41
N PHE A 121 4.15 -1.08 -13.02
CA PHE A 121 3.68 -0.50 -14.27
C PHE A 121 3.31 0.99 -14.13
N SER A 122 2.77 1.40 -12.98
CA SER A 122 2.41 2.81 -12.74
C SER A 122 3.63 3.74 -12.78
N ASP A 123 4.83 3.26 -12.44
CA ASP A 123 6.06 4.03 -12.48
C ASP A 123 6.47 4.45 -13.91
N ILE A 124 6.04 3.71 -14.96
CA ILE A 124 6.35 4.08 -16.35
C ILE A 124 5.82 5.47 -16.68
N SER A 125 4.64 5.80 -16.16
CA SER A 125 4.02 7.12 -16.38
C SER A 125 4.81 8.26 -15.73
N ALA A 126 5.58 7.97 -14.68
CA ALA A 126 6.38 8.93 -13.91
C ALA A 126 7.87 8.96 -14.31
N ILE A 127 8.28 8.17 -15.32
CA ILE A 127 9.71 7.99 -15.66
C ILE A 127 10.38 9.29 -16.13
N HIS A 128 9.61 10.18 -16.77
CA HIS A 128 10.10 11.49 -17.19
C HIS A 128 10.38 12.41 -16.00
N THR A 129 9.57 12.36 -14.95
CA THR A 129 9.75 13.11 -13.70
C THR A 129 10.95 12.56 -12.91
N ALA A 130 11.10 11.23 -12.86
CA ALA A 130 12.18 10.57 -12.12
C ALA A 130 13.59 10.86 -12.67
N LEU A 131 13.73 11.06 -14.00
CA LEU A 131 15.02 11.40 -14.62
C LEU A 131 15.53 12.79 -14.18
N GLY A 132 14.64 13.71 -13.80
CA GLY A 132 14.99 15.05 -13.31
C GLY A 132 15.55 15.08 -11.88
N VAL A 133 15.27 14.06 -11.06
CA VAL A 133 15.66 13.97 -9.63
C VAL A 133 16.85 13.03 -9.40
N SER A 134 17.38 12.41 -10.47
CA SER A 134 18.44 11.40 -10.40
C SER A 134 19.82 11.91 -9.94
N SER A 135 19.98 13.23 -9.75
CA SER A 135 21.24 13.87 -9.32
C SER A 135 21.68 13.51 -7.89
N GLY A 136 20.81 12.92 -7.06
CA GLY A 136 21.12 12.51 -5.69
C GLY A 136 21.47 11.03 -5.48
N TYR A 137 21.29 10.16 -6.48
CA TYR A 137 21.52 8.72 -6.32
C TYR A 137 22.85 8.26 -6.95
N ASN A 138 23.66 7.55 -6.17
CA ASN A 138 24.90 6.94 -6.66
C ASN A 138 24.61 5.65 -7.44
N ILE A 139 24.17 5.79 -8.70
CA ILE A 139 23.97 4.67 -9.62
C ILE A 139 25.35 4.09 -10.01
N THR A 140 25.77 3.04 -9.33
CA THR A 140 27.04 2.35 -9.61
C THR A 140 26.79 0.99 -10.27
N ILE A 141 27.72 0.56 -11.12
CA ILE A 141 27.66 -0.77 -11.72
C ILE A 141 28.04 -1.78 -10.64
N THR A 142 27.02 -2.38 -10.02
CA THR A 142 27.21 -3.43 -9.01
C THR A 142 27.70 -4.72 -9.66
N ARG A 143 28.23 -5.64 -8.83
CA ARG A 143 28.70 -6.96 -9.30
C ARG A 143 27.59 -7.74 -10.04
N ARG A 144 26.33 -7.63 -9.60
CA ARG A 144 25.18 -8.30 -10.24
C ARG A 144 24.96 -7.75 -11.64
N ILE A 145 24.92 -6.42 -11.79
CA ILE A 145 24.76 -5.74 -13.07
C ILE A 145 25.93 -6.08 -14.02
N ALA A 146 27.17 -6.07 -13.52
CA ALA A 146 28.34 -6.43 -14.31
C ALA A 146 28.25 -7.88 -14.86
N ILE A 147 27.80 -8.85 -14.04
CA ILE A 147 27.55 -10.22 -14.48
C ILE A 147 26.50 -10.25 -15.59
N CYS A 148 25.38 -9.55 -15.43
CA CYS A 148 24.33 -9.47 -16.46
C CYS A 148 24.89 -8.93 -17.78
N LEU A 149 25.63 -7.81 -17.74
CA LEU A 149 26.24 -7.20 -18.94
C LEU A 149 27.21 -8.16 -19.64
N ILE A 150 28.08 -8.84 -18.88
CA ILE A 150 29.02 -9.83 -19.44
C ILE A 150 28.27 -10.99 -20.10
N CYS A 151 27.25 -11.54 -19.44
CA CYS A 151 26.42 -12.62 -20.00
C CYS A 151 25.70 -12.19 -21.29
N ILE A 152 25.19 -10.96 -21.36
CA ILE A 152 24.55 -10.42 -22.57
C ILE A 152 25.56 -10.28 -23.71
N VAL A 153 26.77 -9.76 -23.43
CA VAL A 153 27.82 -9.64 -24.45
C VAL A 153 28.23 -11.02 -24.98
N ILE A 154 28.51 -11.98 -24.08
CA ILE A 154 28.89 -13.34 -24.46
C ILE A 154 27.77 -14.03 -25.23
N GLY A 155 26.53 -13.95 -24.76
CA GLY A 155 25.36 -14.54 -25.42
C GLY A 155 25.13 -13.96 -26.82
N THR A 156 25.24 -12.63 -26.95
CA THR A 156 25.10 -11.94 -28.25
C THR A 156 26.18 -12.39 -29.24
N LEU A 157 27.45 -12.44 -28.81
CA LEU A 157 28.55 -12.91 -29.65
C LEU A 157 28.37 -14.38 -30.03
N PHE A 158 28.02 -15.24 -29.07
CA PHE A 158 27.75 -16.65 -29.31
C PHE A 158 26.66 -16.83 -30.37
N MET A 159 25.52 -16.15 -30.22
CA MET A 159 24.42 -16.25 -31.19
C MET A 159 24.81 -15.67 -32.56
N TYR A 160 25.61 -14.59 -32.59
CA TYR A 160 26.09 -14.00 -33.83
C TYR A 160 26.96 -14.98 -34.64
N PHE A 161 27.83 -15.74 -33.95
CA PHE A 161 28.74 -16.69 -34.61
C PHE A 161 28.10 -18.06 -34.88
N PHE A 162 27.26 -18.58 -33.98
CA PHE A 162 26.84 -19.99 -33.97
C PHE A 162 25.33 -20.21 -34.14
N VAL A 163 24.50 -19.16 -34.14
CA VAL A 163 23.02 -19.27 -34.26
C VAL A 163 22.54 -18.40 -35.40
N ARG A 164 22.84 -18.85 -36.62
CA ARG A 164 22.67 -18.06 -37.85
C ARG A 164 21.41 -18.41 -38.63
N GLY A 165 20.54 -19.26 -38.09
CA GLY A 165 19.35 -19.72 -38.77
C GLY A 165 18.37 -18.60 -39.07
N ARG A 166 17.70 -18.70 -40.22
CA ARG A 166 16.67 -17.76 -40.68
C ARG A 166 15.38 -18.50 -40.98
N ALA A 167 14.26 -17.84 -40.73
CA ALA A 167 12.94 -18.33 -41.06
C ALA A 167 12.39 -17.68 -42.34
N LYS A 168 11.48 -18.38 -43.03
CA LYS A 168 10.76 -17.87 -44.20
C LYS A 168 9.79 -16.76 -43.79
N GLY A 169 9.57 -15.79 -44.68
CA GLY A 169 8.73 -14.62 -44.41
C GLY A 169 7.29 -14.95 -44.01
N SER A 170 6.62 -15.86 -44.72
CA SER A 170 5.24 -16.25 -44.42
C SER A 170 5.09 -16.90 -43.04
N PHE A 171 6.01 -17.79 -42.66
CA PHE A 171 6.02 -18.40 -41.32
C PHE A 171 6.24 -17.33 -40.24
N ARG A 172 7.17 -16.41 -40.45
CA ARG A 172 7.46 -15.31 -39.50
C ARG A 172 6.24 -14.42 -39.28
N ILE A 173 5.53 -14.05 -40.35
CA ILE A 173 4.33 -13.22 -40.27
C ILE A 173 3.24 -13.98 -39.50
N ALA A 174 2.99 -15.25 -39.84
CA ALA A 174 2.01 -16.07 -39.12
C ALA A 174 2.35 -16.22 -37.64
N ALA A 175 3.62 -16.50 -37.32
CA ALA A 175 4.09 -16.62 -35.94
C ALA A 175 3.97 -15.30 -35.17
N ALA A 176 4.35 -14.17 -35.77
CA ALA A 176 4.20 -12.85 -35.15
C ALA A 176 2.72 -12.52 -34.86
N ILE A 177 1.81 -12.84 -35.78
CA ILE A 177 0.37 -12.65 -35.58
C ILE A 177 -0.14 -13.53 -34.44
N VAL A 178 0.27 -14.80 -34.39
CA VAL A 178 -0.13 -15.72 -33.31
C VAL A 178 0.38 -15.25 -31.95
N ILE A 179 1.64 -14.78 -31.87
CA ILE A 179 2.22 -14.24 -30.64
C ILE A 179 1.50 -12.96 -30.22
N ALA A 180 1.23 -12.04 -31.15
CA ALA A 180 0.49 -10.82 -30.83
C ALA A 180 -0.94 -11.12 -30.36
N ALA A 181 -1.61 -12.08 -31.02
CA ALA A 181 -2.97 -12.51 -30.66
C ALA A 181 -3.04 -13.25 -29.31
N SER A 182 -1.94 -13.84 -28.83
CA SER A 182 -1.91 -14.53 -27.54
C SER A 182 -1.73 -13.59 -26.34
N VAL A 183 -1.30 -12.34 -26.54
CA VAL A 183 -1.05 -11.37 -25.46
C VAL A 183 -2.31 -11.13 -24.63
N TRP A 184 -3.44 -10.82 -25.29
CA TRP A 184 -4.69 -10.51 -24.58
C TRP A 184 -5.23 -11.69 -23.76
N PRO A 185 -5.40 -12.91 -24.31
CA PRO A 185 -5.80 -14.07 -23.53
C PRO A 185 -4.83 -14.42 -22.40
N LEU A 186 -3.52 -14.30 -22.62
CA LEU A 186 -2.54 -14.54 -21.56
C LEU A 186 -2.67 -13.51 -20.44
N TRP A 187 -2.84 -12.24 -20.78
CA TRP A 187 -3.05 -11.22 -19.76
C TRP A 187 -4.32 -11.49 -18.95
N THR A 188 -5.48 -11.64 -19.61
CA THR A 188 -6.78 -11.80 -18.93
C THR A 188 -6.89 -13.09 -18.12
N LEU A 189 -6.35 -14.20 -18.62
CA LEU A 189 -6.52 -15.52 -17.99
C LEU A 189 -5.38 -15.89 -17.04
N VAL A 190 -4.20 -15.28 -17.20
CA VAL A 190 -2.99 -15.66 -16.47
C VAL A 190 -2.43 -14.50 -15.67
N TYR A 191 -1.98 -13.44 -16.34
CA TYR A 191 -1.20 -12.39 -15.66
C TYR A 191 -2.04 -11.44 -14.80
N SER A 192 -3.31 -11.21 -15.11
CA SER A 192 -4.23 -10.41 -14.27
C SER A 192 -4.97 -11.24 -13.22
N SER A 193 -4.73 -12.55 -13.13
CA SER A 193 -5.46 -13.44 -12.21
C SER A 193 -4.97 -13.28 -10.77
N ALA A 194 -5.87 -12.84 -9.89
CA ALA A 194 -5.61 -12.76 -8.45
C ALA A 194 -5.39 -14.15 -7.82
N ASP A 195 -6.07 -15.20 -8.32
CA ASP A 195 -5.86 -16.58 -7.85
C ASP A 195 -4.45 -17.09 -8.17
N ILE A 196 -3.96 -16.85 -9.40
CA ILE A 196 -2.61 -17.26 -9.76
C ILE A 196 -1.59 -16.49 -8.94
N TYR A 197 -1.80 -15.18 -8.77
CA TYR A 197 -0.87 -14.32 -8.04
C TYR A 197 -0.85 -14.59 -6.54
N ASN A 198 -2.01 -14.67 -5.87
CA ASN A 198 -2.06 -14.79 -4.41
C ASN A 198 -2.00 -16.23 -3.91
N VAL A 199 -2.45 -17.22 -4.69
CA VAL A 199 -2.57 -18.62 -4.23
C VAL A 199 -1.57 -19.53 -4.95
N LYS A 200 -1.63 -19.61 -6.29
CA LYS A 200 -0.81 -20.60 -7.02
C LYS A 200 0.68 -20.29 -7.06
N THR A 201 1.05 -19.04 -6.78
CA THR A 201 2.44 -18.57 -6.72
C THR A 201 2.83 -18.08 -5.32
N GLU A 202 2.15 -18.60 -4.29
CA GLU A 202 2.55 -18.40 -2.90
C GLU A 202 4.00 -18.89 -2.69
N ASN A 203 4.84 -18.03 -2.13
CA ASN A 203 6.26 -18.28 -1.88
C ASN A 203 6.77 -17.39 -0.73
N PHE A 204 6.35 -17.72 0.49
CA PHE A 204 6.60 -16.89 1.69
C PHE A 204 7.49 -17.59 2.73
N ASP A 205 8.21 -18.65 2.34
CA ASP A 205 9.09 -19.40 3.26
C ASP A 205 10.23 -18.55 3.82
N HIS A 206 10.65 -17.53 3.07
CA HIS A 206 11.82 -16.70 3.36
C HIS A 206 11.57 -15.19 3.26
N VAL A 207 10.31 -14.78 3.06
CA VAL A 207 9.89 -13.38 2.91
C VAL A 207 8.49 -13.19 3.49
N SER A 208 8.15 -11.96 3.89
CA SER A 208 6.88 -11.69 4.57
C SER A 208 5.70 -11.65 3.60
N ARG A 209 4.60 -12.33 3.95
CA ARG A 209 3.32 -12.25 3.23
C ARG A 209 2.56 -10.95 3.50
N TRP A 210 3.00 -10.20 4.51
CA TRP A 210 2.37 -8.96 4.97
C TRP A 210 3.04 -7.71 4.40
N GLU A 211 4.19 -7.88 3.74
CA GLU A 211 4.95 -6.81 3.11
C GLU A 211 4.72 -6.80 1.60
N ALA A 212 4.21 -5.70 1.05
CA ALA A 212 3.87 -5.62 -0.37
C ALA A 212 5.10 -5.84 -1.29
N THR A 213 6.26 -5.33 -0.87
CA THR A 213 7.54 -5.50 -1.58
C THR A 213 8.00 -6.96 -1.57
N ASP A 214 7.85 -7.66 -0.45
CA ASP A 214 8.15 -9.10 -0.34
C ASP A 214 7.15 -9.95 -1.15
N VAL A 215 5.87 -9.58 -1.14
CA VAL A 215 4.85 -10.23 -2.00
C VAL A 215 5.19 -10.10 -3.48
N PHE A 216 5.71 -8.95 -3.92
CA PHE A 216 6.21 -8.77 -5.27
C PHE A 216 7.46 -9.60 -5.53
N THR A 217 8.50 -9.43 -4.71
CA THR A 217 9.82 -10.06 -4.94
C THR A 217 9.78 -11.57 -4.76
N SER A 218 8.89 -12.13 -3.95
CA SER A 218 8.65 -13.59 -3.85
C SER A 218 8.35 -14.28 -5.19
N LYS A 219 7.95 -13.51 -6.20
CA LYS A 219 7.52 -13.99 -7.52
C LYS A 219 8.45 -13.57 -8.66
N GLY A 220 9.61 -12.98 -8.36
CA GLY A 220 10.57 -12.48 -9.35
C GLY A 220 10.35 -11.01 -9.71
N PHE A 221 10.46 -10.67 -11.00
CA PHE A 221 10.28 -9.29 -11.47
C PHE A 221 9.29 -9.19 -12.63
N VAL A 222 9.55 -9.90 -13.73
CA VAL A 222 8.76 -9.77 -14.96
C VAL A 222 7.30 -10.15 -14.74
N TYR A 223 7.06 -11.26 -14.04
CA TYR A 223 5.71 -11.70 -13.73
C TYR A 223 4.94 -10.68 -12.87
N PRO A 224 5.40 -10.31 -11.65
CA PRO A 224 4.68 -9.37 -10.80
C PRO A 224 4.60 -7.95 -11.41
N PHE A 225 5.58 -7.53 -12.22
CA PHE A 225 5.50 -6.29 -12.99
C PHE A 225 4.32 -6.30 -13.97
N ILE A 226 4.13 -7.37 -14.74
CA ILE A 226 2.99 -7.49 -15.66
C ILE A 226 1.67 -7.59 -14.87
N HIS A 227 1.67 -8.29 -13.73
CA HIS A 227 0.49 -8.35 -12.84
C HIS A 227 0.08 -6.95 -12.34
N SER A 228 1.05 -6.09 -12.04
CA SER A 228 0.81 -4.73 -11.55
C SER A 228 0.09 -3.80 -12.54
N ILE A 229 -0.05 -4.19 -13.82
CA ILE A 229 -0.83 -3.44 -14.83
C ILE A 229 -2.26 -3.22 -14.34
N SER A 230 -2.90 -4.24 -13.75
CA SER A 230 -4.28 -4.13 -13.27
C SER A 230 -4.42 -3.10 -12.14
N ALA A 231 -3.42 -2.98 -11.27
CA ALA A 231 -3.40 -1.99 -10.19
C ALA A 231 -3.12 -0.56 -10.69
N ALA A 232 -2.38 -0.42 -11.80
CA ALA A 232 -2.04 0.87 -12.39
C ALA A 232 -3.18 1.51 -13.19
N ILE A 233 -4.15 0.71 -13.65
CA ILE A 233 -5.30 1.20 -14.41
C ILE A 233 -6.39 1.62 -13.42
N ASP A 234 -6.40 2.90 -13.05
CA ASP A 234 -7.57 3.53 -12.42
C ASP A 234 -8.58 3.86 -13.54
N THR A 235 -9.60 3.02 -13.72
CA THR A 235 -10.64 3.26 -14.72
C THR A 235 -11.58 4.37 -14.26
N PRO A 236 -11.97 5.30 -15.14
CA PRO A 236 -12.95 6.32 -14.79
C PRO A 236 -14.28 5.67 -14.37
N PRO A 237 -15.00 6.23 -13.38
CA PRO A 237 -16.35 5.80 -13.03
C PRO A 237 -17.31 5.90 -14.23
N ASP A 238 -18.39 5.12 -14.20
CA ASP A 238 -19.41 5.17 -15.24
C ASP A 238 -19.98 6.58 -15.41
N GLY A 239 -20.03 7.05 -16.66
CA GLY A 239 -20.49 8.39 -16.99
C GLY A 239 -19.62 9.52 -16.43
N TYR A 240 -18.32 9.28 -16.22
CA TYR A 240 -17.36 10.32 -15.87
C TYR A 240 -17.14 11.30 -17.02
N ASP A 241 -17.23 12.58 -16.70
CA ASP A 241 -16.79 13.70 -17.53
C ASP A 241 -15.92 14.61 -16.65
N GLU A 242 -14.73 14.95 -17.13
CA GLU A 242 -13.75 15.71 -16.36
C GLU A 242 -14.24 17.13 -16.04
N ASN A 243 -14.88 17.81 -16.99
CA ASN A 243 -15.39 19.16 -16.79
C ASN A 243 -16.55 19.17 -15.80
N LEU A 244 -17.42 18.15 -15.82
CA LEU A 244 -18.49 18.04 -14.82
C LEU A 244 -17.92 17.83 -13.43
N ALA A 245 -16.96 16.92 -13.24
CA ALA A 245 -16.33 16.69 -11.94
C ALA A 245 -15.58 17.92 -11.43
N GLU A 246 -14.91 18.66 -12.31
CA GLU A 246 -14.29 19.94 -11.98
C GLU A 246 -15.33 21.00 -11.59
N ASN A 247 -16.44 21.09 -12.33
CA ASN A 247 -17.52 22.04 -12.05
C ASN A 247 -18.16 21.80 -10.67
N GLU A 248 -18.40 20.54 -10.30
CA GLU A 248 -18.89 20.17 -8.96
C GLU A 248 -17.95 20.71 -7.87
N LEU A 249 -16.63 20.57 -8.05
CA LEU A 249 -15.66 21.06 -7.09
C LEU A 249 -15.56 22.60 -7.10
N SER A 250 -15.69 23.23 -8.26
CA SER A 250 -15.59 24.68 -8.44
C SER A 250 -16.72 25.47 -7.77
N ALA A 251 -17.80 24.80 -7.38
CA ALA A 251 -18.86 25.38 -6.55
C ALA A 251 -18.37 25.76 -5.14
N TYR A 252 -17.22 25.22 -4.73
CA TYR A 252 -16.56 25.48 -3.46
C TYR A 252 -15.25 26.23 -3.71
N SER A 253 -14.84 27.07 -2.74
CA SER A 253 -13.55 27.75 -2.75
C SER A 253 -12.68 27.28 -1.59
N ASP A 254 -11.37 27.29 -1.76
CA ASP A 254 -10.43 27.10 -0.65
C ASP A 254 -10.57 28.27 0.34
N SER A 255 -10.52 27.97 1.63
CA SER A 255 -10.40 28.97 2.70
C SER A 255 -9.05 28.79 3.39
N ASP A 256 -8.37 29.89 3.70
CA ASP A 256 -7.21 29.88 4.58
C ASP A 256 -7.64 29.72 6.05
N ILE A 257 -6.79 29.09 6.86
CA ILE A 257 -6.98 29.01 8.31
C ILE A 257 -6.66 30.39 8.90
N PRO A 258 -7.61 31.05 9.60
CA PRO A 258 -7.33 32.33 10.23
C PRO A 258 -6.19 32.21 11.24
N GLU A 259 -5.22 33.13 11.21
CA GLU A 259 -4.05 33.08 12.09
C GLU A 259 -4.43 33.03 13.57
N SER A 260 -5.49 33.75 13.96
CA SER A 260 -6.02 33.76 15.34
C SER A 260 -6.80 32.49 15.72
N LYS A 261 -6.94 31.53 14.82
CA LYS A 261 -7.65 30.26 15.01
C LYS A 261 -6.72 29.05 14.87
N LYS A 262 -5.41 29.27 14.66
CA LYS A 262 -4.43 28.18 14.53
C LYS A 262 -4.15 27.52 15.88
N VAL A 263 -3.99 26.21 15.84
CA VAL A 263 -3.67 25.37 17.01
C VAL A 263 -2.65 24.31 16.57
N ASN A 264 -1.95 23.71 17.52
CA ASN A 264 -1.16 22.51 17.26
C ASN A 264 -2.06 21.27 17.32
N ILE A 265 -1.90 20.36 16.37
CA ILE A 265 -2.71 19.15 16.24
C ILE A 265 -1.80 17.94 16.46
N LEU A 266 -2.05 17.17 17.51
CA LEU A 266 -1.45 15.86 17.73
C LEU A 266 -2.50 14.79 17.44
N THR A 267 -2.27 13.97 16.42
CA THR A 267 -3.16 12.87 16.04
C THR A 267 -2.51 11.53 16.30
N ILE A 268 -3.27 10.60 16.87
CA ILE A 268 -2.86 9.23 17.15
C ILE A 268 -3.91 8.26 16.64
N GLN A 269 -3.53 7.48 15.63
CA GLN A 269 -4.23 6.28 15.25
C GLN A 269 -3.73 5.12 16.12
N LEU A 270 -4.65 4.51 16.87
CA LEU A 270 -4.37 3.39 17.75
C LEU A 270 -4.61 2.07 17.02
N GLU A 271 -3.56 1.29 16.82
CA GLU A 271 -3.60 -0.03 16.17
C GLU A 271 -4.50 -1.00 16.93
N ALA A 272 -5.52 -1.52 16.24
CA ALA A 272 -6.51 -2.48 16.74
C ALA A 272 -7.22 -2.09 18.06
N PHE A 273 -7.17 -0.82 18.45
CA PHE A 273 -7.80 -0.35 19.68
C PHE A 273 -9.30 -0.23 19.48
N ALA A 274 -10.07 -0.93 20.32
CA ALA A 274 -11.51 -0.90 20.30
C ALA A 274 -12.05 -0.94 21.73
N ASP A 275 -13.07 -0.13 21.98
CA ASP A 275 -13.84 -0.24 23.21
C ASP A 275 -14.76 -1.46 23.15
N LEU A 276 -14.40 -2.53 23.88
CA LEU A 276 -15.17 -3.76 23.92
C LEU A 276 -16.40 -3.68 24.83
N THR A 277 -16.54 -2.63 25.66
CA THR A 277 -17.77 -2.41 26.43
C THR A 277 -18.95 -2.14 25.50
N THR A 278 -18.68 -1.54 24.33
CA THR A 278 -19.69 -1.26 23.28
C THR A 278 -20.26 -2.51 22.60
N VAL A 279 -19.57 -3.65 22.67
CA VAL A 279 -20.00 -4.92 22.06
C VAL A 279 -20.60 -5.88 23.08
N GLY A 280 -20.79 -5.44 24.33
CA GLY A 280 -21.52 -6.16 25.38
C GLY A 280 -20.68 -7.11 26.26
N LEU A 281 -19.35 -7.08 26.12
CA LEU A 281 -18.46 -7.86 26.99
C LEU A 281 -18.56 -7.36 28.44
N GLN A 282 -18.84 -8.27 29.37
CA GLN A 282 -19.01 -7.96 30.80
C GLN A 282 -17.68 -8.10 31.56
N GLY A 283 -17.54 -7.35 32.66
CA GLY A 283 -16.40 -7.49 33.58
C GLY A 283 -15.12 -6.78 33.11
N ILE A 284 -15.26 -5.81 32.20
CA ILE A 284 -14.15 -5.03 31.64
C ILE A 284 -14.32 -3.52 31.85
N ASP A 285 -15.38 -3.07 32.52
CA ASP A 285 -15.68 -1.65 32.70
C ASP A 285 -14.52 -0.90 33.38
N ASP A 286 -13.90 -1.51 34.39
CA ASP A 286 -12.75 -0.93 35.10
C ASP A 286 -11.49 -0.79 34.20
N ILE A 287 -11.38 -1.58 33.13
CA ILE A 287 -10.25 -1.51 32.17
C ILE A 287 -10.40 -0.27 31.29
N TYR A 288 -11.63 0.12 30.96
CA TYR A 288 -11.94 1.26 30.09
C TYR A 288 -12.34 2.52 30.85
N ALA A 289 -12.44 2.48 32.18
CA ALA A 289 -12.93 3.59 32.99
C ALA A 289 -12.19 4.91 32.72
N ASP A 290 -10.87 4.89 32.65
CA ASP A 290 -10.06 6.08 32.38
C ASP A 290 -10.21 6.56 30.93
N TYR A 291 -10.41 5.63 29.97
CA TYR A 291 -10.73 5.98 28.59
C TYR A 291 -12.11 6.65 28.49
N HIS A 292 -13.12 6.12 29.19
CA HIS A 292 -14.45 6.71 29.25
C HIS A 292 -14.46 8.08 29.94
N ALA A 293 -13.60 8.28 30.95
CA ALA A 293 -13.39 9.61 31.54
C ALA A 293 -12.79 10.59 30.52
N LEU A 294 -11.79 10.16 29.76
CA LEU A 294 -11.23 10.96 28.66
C LEU A 294 -12.29 11.27 27.59
N GLU A 295 -13.13 10.30 27.23
CA GLU A 295 -14.24 10.52 26.30
C GLU A 295 -15.27 11.52 26.82
N ALA A 296 -15.57 11.51 28.13
CA ALA A 296 -16.51 12.44 28.74
C ALA A 296 -16.01 13.90 28.73
N GLU A 297 -14.68 14.10 28.68
CA GLU A 297 -14.03 15.40 28.54
C GLU A 297 -13.73 15.78 27.07
N SER A 298 -14.25 15.01 26.11
CA SER A 298 -13.92 15.14 24.69
C SER A 298 -15.17 15.19 23.79
N TYR A 299 -14.97 15.56 22.53
CA TYR A 299 -15.97 15.42 21.48
C TYR A 299 -15.79 14.06 20.83
N THR A 300 -16.78 13.17 20.97
CA THR A 300 -16.59 11.74 20.66
C THR A 300 -17.66 11.18 19.75
N GLY A 301 -17.31 10.18 18.94
CA GLY A 301 -18.26 9.50 18.07
C GLY A 301 -17.72 8.15 17.62
N ASN A 302 -18.49 7.48 16.76
CA ASN A 302 -18.07 6.19 16.23
C ASN A 302 -17.43 6.35 14.84
N LEU A 303 -16.31 5.67 14.65
CA LEU A 303 -15.63 5.59 13.37
C LEU A 303 -15.98 4.25 12.70
N MET A 304 -16.74 4.30 11.61
CA MET A 304 -17.10 3.13 10.80
C MET A 304 -15.99 2.82 9.80
N THR A 305 -15.05 1.98 10.20
CA THR A 305 -13.86 1.64 9.42
C THR A 305 -14.22 0.70 8.25
N ASN A 306 -13.24 0.42 7.39
CA ASN A 306 -13.43 -0.47 6.24
C ASN A 306 -12.81 -1.86 6.41
N VAL A 307 -12.04 -2.03 7.48
CA VAL A 307 -11.14 -3.17 7.66
C VAL A 307 -11.31 -3.80 9.04
N PHE A 308 -10.86 -5.05 9.19
CA PHE A 308 -11.00 -5.84 10.40
C PHE A 308 -9.77 -6.72 10.57
N GLY A 309 -9.16 -6.69 11.75
CA GLY A 309 -7.99 -7.52 12.09
C GLY A 309 -6.72 -7.21 11.27
N GLY A 310 -6.69 -6.11 10.53
CA GLY A 310 -5.56 -5.67 9.73
C GLY A 310 -6.00 -4.74 8.59
N GLY A 311 -5.04 -4.00 8.02
CA GLY A 311 -5.32 -3.01 6.97
C GLY A 311 -5.36 -1.57 7.48
N THR A 312 -4.68 -1.29 8.60
CA THR A 312 -4.39 0.02 9.23
C THR A 312 -4.30 1.20 8.26
N ILE A 313 -3.68 0.99 7.09
CA ILE A 313 -3.50 2.02 6.06
C ILE A 313 -4.79 2.50 5.39
N ASP A 314 -5.88 1.75 5.48
CA ASP A 314 -7.18 2.16 4.98
C ASP A 314 -7.67 3.38 5.76
N THR A 315 -7.82 3.21 7.09
CA THR A 315 -8.28 4.25 8.00
C THR A 315 -7.34 5.46 7.98
N GLU A 316 -6.02 5.25 8.03
CA GLU A 316 -5.04 6.35 8.09
C GLU A 316 -5.13 7.22 6.81
N ARG A 317 -5.18 6.61 5.63
CA ARG A 317 -5.15 7.35 4.36
C ARG A 317 -6.51 7.96 4.05
N CYS A 318 -7.59 7.32 4.45
CA CYS A 318 -8.92 7.92 4.41
C CYS A 318 -8.94 9.19 5.26
N PHE A 319 -8.44 9.15 6.50
CA PHE A 319 -8.34 10.34 7.35
C PHE A 319 -7.49 11.45 6.72
N LEU A 320 -6.33 11.10 6.17
CA LEU A 320 -5.38 12.09 5.62
C LEU A 320 -5.79 12.68 4.26
N THR A 321 -6.65 12.01 3.49
CA THR A 321 -7.02 12.44 2.12
C THR A 321 -8.48 12.80 1.94
N GLY A 322 -9.37 12.29 2.80
CA GLY A 322 -10.82 12.34 2.59
C GLY A 322 -11.33 11.39 1.51
N TYR A 323 -10.49 10.49 0.98
CA TYR A 323 -10.91 9.53 -0.04
C TYR A 323 -11.69 8.35 0.56
N THR A 324 -12.73 7.92 -0.14
CA THR A 324 -13.59 6.79 0.27
C THR A 324 -13.07 5.46 -0.30
N GLN A 325 -12.18 5.52 -1.29
CA GLN A 325 -11.49 4.38 -1.86
C GLN A 325 -10.02 4.70 -2.08
N LEU A 326 -9.14 3.85 -1.55
CA LEU A 326 -7.71 3.96 -1.79
C LEU A 326 -7.34 3.34 -3.14
N LYS A 327 -6.39 3.97 -3.85
CA LYS A 327 -5.83 3.53 -5.14
C LYS A 327 -4.30 3.56 -5.07
N ASP A 328 -3.63 3.99 -6.13
CA ASP A 328 -2.16 4.11 -6.14
C ASP A 328 -1.71 5.42 -5.48
N TYR A 329 -0.81 5.29 -4.49
CA TYR A 329 -0.21 6.37 -3.71
C TYR A 329 1.29 6.54 -4.02
N ARG A 330 1.81 5.97 -5.12
CA ARG A 330 3.24 6.04 -5.51
C ARG A 330 3.63 7.32 -6.26
N ARG A 331 2.88 8.39 -6.04
CA ARG A 331 3.06 9.72 -6.62
C ARG A 331 2.38 10.75 -5.71
N PRO A 332 2.73 12.05 -5.78
CA PRO A 332 2.05 13.07 -4.99
C PRO A 332 0.52 12.92 -5.04
N VAL A 333 -0.10 12.88 -3.87
CA VAL A 333 -1.55 12.68 -3.69
C VAL A 333 -2.12 13.90 -2.99
N ASN A 334 -3.25 14.42 -3.47
CA ASN A 334 -3.95 15.48 -2.75
C ASN A 334 -4.35 14.99 -1.35
N SER A 335 -3.97 15.74 -0.33
CA SER A 335 -4.18 15.38 1.07
C SER A 335 -4.44 16.63 1.91
N TYR A 336 -5.01 16.43 3.10
CA TYR A 336 -5.11 17.49 4.10
C TYR A 336 -3.75 17.88 4.67
N VAL A 337 -2.76 16.99 4.59
CA VAL A 337 -1.37 17.27 5.01
C VAL A 337 -0.75 18.35 4.12
N TRP A 338 -0.90 18.23 2.79
CA TRP A 338 -0.44 19.25 1.85
C TRP A 338 -1.14 20.59 2.08
N TYR A 339 -2.46 20.56 2.33
CA TYR A 339 -3.20 21.77 2.69
C TYR A 339 -2.63 22.42 3.96
N LEU A 340 -2.44 21.67 5.05
CA LEU A 340 -1.88 22.19 6.30
C LEU A 340 -0.47 22.80 6.08
N ARG A 341 0.35 22.21 5.22
CA ARG A 341 1.66 22.78 4.86
C ARG A 341 1.56 24.10 4.12
N GLU A 342 0.63 24.25 3.17
CA GLU A 342 0.37 25.55 2.54
C GLU A 342 -0.15 26.59 3.54
N GLN A 343 -0.84 26.13 4.60
CA GLN A 343 -1.26 26.97 5.73
C GLN A 343 -0.14 27.28 6.73
N GLY A 344 1.09 26.83 6.45
CA GLY A 344 2.30 27.12 7.23
C GLY A 344 2.57 26.15 8.39
N TYR A 345 1.91 24.99 8.43
CA TYR A 345 2.16 23.98 9.45
C TYR A 345 3.41 23.17 9.13
N THR A 346 4.17 22.83 10.17
CA THR A 346 5.09 21.69 10.13
C THR A 346 4.25 20.41 10.17
N ALA A 347 4.43 19.53 9.19
CA ALA A 347 3.64 18.30 9.08
C ALA A 347 4.54 17.06 9.21
N ASN A 348 4.60 16.52 10.43
CA ASN A 348 5.47 15.40 10.78
C ASN A 348 4.70 14.25 11.40
N GLY A 349 5.39 13.17 11.76
CA GLY A 349 4.76 12.05 12.44
C GLY A 349 5.70 10.90 12.73
N SER A 350 5.14 9.83 13.28
CA SER A 350 5.91 8.65 13.64
C SER A 350 5.09 7.37 13.66
N HIS A 351 5.73 6.26 13.33
CA HIS A 351 5.17 4.91 13.45
C HIS A 351 6.29 3.98 13.95
N PRO A 352 6.17 3.35 15.12
CA PRO A 352 7.24 2.58 15.74
C PRO A 352 7.33 1.15 15.15
N CYS A 353 7.35 1.06 13.82
CA CYS A 353 7.48 -0.17 13.05
C CYS A 353 8.38 0.07 11.83
N LEU A 354 8.65 -1.00 11.09
CA LEU A 354 9.48 -0.98 9.89
C LEU A 354 8.94 0.00 8.86
N ARG A 355 9.81 0.87 8.35
CA ARG A 355 9.46 1.89 7.34
C ARG A 355 8.95 1.30 6.02
N THR A 356 9.26 0.03 5.78
CA THR A 356 8.89 -0.76 4.60
C THR A 356 7.41 -1.14 4.63
N PHE A 357 6.84 -1.29 5.83
CA PHE A 357 5.46 -1.74 6.03
C PHE A 357 4.49 -0.79 5.34
N TYR A 358 3.69 -1.37 4.45
CA TYR A 358 2.74 -0.67 3.57
C TYR A 358 3.32 0.48 2.72
N ASN A 359 4.64 0.48 2.49
CA ASN A 359 5.35 1.52 1.76
C ASN A 359 5.20 2.92 2.38
N ARG A 360 5.04 3.03 3.71
CA ARG A 360 4.87 4.32 4.40
C ARG A 360 6.06 5.25 4.16
N TYR A 361 7.28 4.72 4.07
CA TYR A 361 8.47 5.51 3.79
C TYR A 361 8.33 6.40 2.55
N ASN A 362 7.76 5.89 1.45
CA ASN A 362 7.55 6.69 0.25
C ASN A 362 6.18 7.39 0.27
N VAL A 363 5.12 6.70 0.69
CA VAL A 363 3.74 7.21 0.64
C VAL A 363 3.56 8.44 1.54
N ASN A 364 4.16 8.48 2.73
CA ASN A 364 4.00 9.62 3.63
C ASN A 364 4.57 10.91 3.02
N ARG A 365 5.68 10.82 2.28
CA ARG A 365 6.21 11.95 1.50
C ARG A 365 5.28 12.37 0.37
N TYR A 366 4.66 11.42 -0.33
CA TYR A 366 3.67 11.72 -1.37
C TYR A 366 2.37 12.32 -0.82
N LEU A 367 2.01 11.94 0.40
CA LEU A 367 0.95 12.56 1.19
C LEU A 367 1.33 13.93 1.70
N GLY A 368 2.61 14.29 1.75
CA GLY A 368 3.07 15.64 2.06
C GLY A 368 3.82 15.78 3.38
N PHE A 369 3.99 14.72 4.18
CA PHE A 369 4.79 14.79 5.40
C PHE A 369 6.25 15.20 5.10
N GLU A 370 6.82 16.01 6.00
CA GLU A 370 8.21 16.48 5.91
C GLU A 370 9.15 15.43 6.51
N ASP A 371 9.00 15.17 7.81
CA ASP A 371 9.75 14.15 8.53
C ASP A 371 8.80 13.11 9.15
N TYR A 372 9.07 11.84 8.88
CA TYR A 372 8.30 10.73 9.43
C TYR A 372 9.24 9.67 10.01
N LEU A 373 9.15 9.46 11.32
CA LEU A 373 10.04 8.58 12.07
C LEU A 373 9.53 7.14 12.08
N PHE A 374 10.46 6.20 11.96
CA PHE A 374 10.20 4.75 11.94
C PHE A 374 11.11 4.04 12.93
N THR A 375 10.96 2.71 13.08
CA THR A 375 11.93 1.92 13.86
C THR A 375 13.34 2.13 13.35
N GLU A 376 13.57 1.96 12.05
CA GLU A 376 14.89 2.14 11.48
C GLU A 376 15.32 3.60 11.58
N GLY A 377 16.45 3.82 12.24
CA GLY A 377 17.06 5.14 12.40
C GLY A 377 16.51 5.98 13.57
N TYR A 378 15.44 5.56 14.25
CA TYR A 378 14.93 6.27 15.44
C TYR A 378 14.51 5.36 16.58
N TYR A 379 13.43 4.58 16.45
CA TYR A 379 12.89 3.79 17.59
C TYR A 379 13.65 2.49 17.87
N GLU A 380 14.59 2.07 17.01
CA GLU A 380 15.45 0.88 17.21
C GLU A 380 16.27 0.90 18.51
N LYS A 381 16.41 2.08 19.14
CA LYS A 381 17.03 2.24 20.46
C LYS A 381 16.23 1.59 21.59
N TYR A 382 14.92 1.39 21.41
CA TYR A 382 14.04 0.76 22.40
C TYR A 382 13.75 -0.70 22.05
N GLY A 383 13.71 -1.03 20.76
CA GLY A 383 13.45 -2.39 20.30
C GLY A 383 13.46 -2.49 18.78
N TYR A 384 13.62 -3.72 18.27
CA TYR A 384 13.52 -4.02 16.84
C TYR A 384 12.79 -5.35 16.67
N PRO A 385 11.83 -5.48 15.73
CA PRO A 385 11.47 -4.52 14.67
C PRO A 385 10.45 -3.44 15.06
N VAL A 386 9.91 -3.47 16.28
CA VAL A 386 8.84 -2.58 16.73
C VAL A 386 9.11 -2.05 18.14
N THR A 387 8.47 -0.93 18.47
CA THR A 387 8.48 -0.32 19.80
C THR A 387 7.04 -0.13 20.29
N TYR A 388 6.80 -0.45 21.56
CA TYR A 388 5.48 -0.42 22.20
C TYR A 388 5.16 0.95 22.83
N ASP A 389 3.91 1.14 23.25
CA ASP A 389 3.35 2.45 23.61
C ASP A 389 4.07 3.06 24.82
N GLU A 390 4.59 2.22 25.73
CA GLU A 390 5.37 2.62 26.91
C GLU A 390 6.58 3.52 26.59
N GLU A 391 7.30 3.23 25.50
CA GLU A 391 8.44 4.03 25.04
C GLU A 391 8.03 4.98 23.90
N PHE A 392 7.02 4.61 23.10
CA PHE A 392 6.61 5.38 21.93
C PHE A 392 5.95 6.70 22.30
N PHE A 393 5.00 6.71 23.25
CA PHE A 393 4.23 7.90 23.62
C PHE A 393 5.12 9.04 24.16
N PRO A 394 6.03 8.80 25.12
CA PRO A 394 6.91 9.84 25.63
C PRO A 394 7.82 10.45 24.55
N ASP A 395 8.36 9.62 23.65
CA ASP A 395 9.24 10.07 22.57
C ASP A 395 8.50 10.85 21.49
N MET A 396 7.32 10.37 21.08
CA MET A 396 6.42 11.07 20.16
C MET A 396 6.04 12.45 20.73
N LEU A 397 5.67 12.51 22.01
CA LEU A 397 5.35 13.76 22.69
C LEU A 397 6.54 14.71 22.73
N LYS A 398 7.74 14.20 23.02
CA LYS A 398 8.97 14.99 23.00
C LYS A 398 9.20 15.60 21.62
N PHE A 399 9.10 14.78 20.56
CA PHE A 399 9.28 15.24 19.19
C PHE A 399 8.23 16.30 18.79
N PHE A 400 6.97 16.10 19.20
CA PHE A 400 5.92 17.11 19.02
C PHE A 400 6.23 18.42 19.75
N LYS A 401 6.66 18.37 21.01
CA LYS A 401 7.03 19.56 21.80
C LYS A 401 8.23 20.29 21.17
N ASP A 402 9.21 19.56 20.65
CA ASP A 402 10.35 20.14 19.94
C ASP A 402 9.88 20.89 18.67
N ASP A 403 9.00 20.29 17.85
CA ASP A 403 8.42 20.93 16.66
C ASP A 403 7.59 22.20 17.01
N VAL A 404 6.85 22.16 18.12
CA VAL A 404 6.07 23.32 18.61
C VAL A 404 7.00 24.46 19.05
N ALA A 405 8.10 24.12 19.74
CA ALA A 405 9.08 25.09 20.22
C ALA A 405 9.84 25.82 19.09
N ASP A 406 9.91 25.22 17.90
CA ASP A 406 10.51 25.82 16.70
C ASP A 406 9.65 26.96 16.09
N GLY A 407 8.47 27.24 16.65
CA GLY A 407 7.70 28.45 16.41
C GLY A 407 6.74 28.39 15.22
N LYS A 408 6.49 27.20 14.66
CA LYS A 408 5.42 26.94 13.69
C LYS A 408 4.31 26.12 14.33
N ASN A 409 3.09 26.23 13.82
CA ASN A 409 2.02 25.31 14.21
C ASN A 409 2.33 23.91 13.67
N VAL A 410 2.01 22.89 14.47
CA VAL A 410 2.38 21.51 14.16
C VAL A 410 1.14 20.69 13.82
N PHE A 411 1.23 19.90 12.76
CA PHE A 411 0.35 18.75 12.52
C PHE A 411 1.19 17.48 12.66
N SER A 412 1.01 16.77 13.76
CA SER A 412 1.72 15.53 14.04
C SER A 412 0.77 14.33 13.89
N PHE A 413 1.09 13.40 12.98
CA PHE A 413 0.28 12.22 12.71
C PHE A 413 1.01 10.92 13.06
N ASN A 414 0.51 10.21 14.07
CA ASN A 414 1.20 9.07 14.66
C ASN A 414 0.34 7.81 14.62
N VAL A 415 0.99 6.66 14.45
CA VAL A 415 0.30 5.35 14.37
C VAL A 415 0.99 4.39 15.34
N THR A 416 0.27 3.86 16.32
CA THR A 416 0.83 2.90 17.29
C THR A 416 1.01 1.50 16.67
N TYR A 417 1.67 0.59 17.39
CA TYR A 417 1.78 -0.83 16.99
C TYR A 417 1.27 -1.80 18.07
N GLN A 418 1.11 -1.34 19.32
CA GLN A 418 0.91 -2.21 20.49
C GLN A 418 -0.28 -3.17 20.42
N GLY A 419 -1.40 -2.75 19.83
CA GLY A 419 -2.58 -3.62 19.71
C GLY A 419 -2.48 -4.68 18.60
N HIS A 420 -1.40 -4.70 17.81
CA HIS A 420 -1.25 -5.57 16.65
C HIS A 420 -1.24 -7.06 17.04
N GLY A 421 -2.10 -7.87 16.40
CA GLY A 421 -2.14 -9.32 16.58
C GLY A 421 -1.11 -10.10 15.73
N PRO A 422 -1.05 -11.43 15.82
CA PRO A 422 -1.79 -12.29 16.74
C PRO A 422 -1.26 -12.22 18.17
N TYR A 423 -2.16 -12.38 19.14
CA TYR A 423 -1.81 -12.42 20.56
C TYR A 423 -1.35 -13.81 21.00
N SER A 424 -0.54 -13.91 22.05
CA SER A 424 -0.12 -15.20 22.61
C SER A 424 -1.35 -16.02 23.06
N THR A 425 -1.30 -17.32 22.80
CA THR A 425 -2.43 -18.26 23.00
C THR A 425 -2.16 -19.27 24.12
N ASP A 426 -0.99 -19.19 24.75
CA ASP A 426 -0.48 -20.16 25.74
C ASP A 426 0.14 -19.49 26.98
N ARG A 427 0.14 -18.16 27.06
CA ARG A 427 0.68 -17.37 28.16
C ARG A 427 0.09 -15.96 28.19
N LEU A 428 0.25 -15.29 29.34
CA LEU A 428 -0.05 -13.87 29.52
C LEU A 428 1.23 -13.05 29.33
N ASP A 429 1.19 -12.11 28.39
CA ASP A 429 2.32 -11.23 28.05
C ASP A 429 2.33 -9.96 28.93
N TRP A 430 1.20 -9.60 29.54
CA TRP A 430 1.01 -8.38 30.35
C TRP A 430 0.93 -8.63 31.87
N GLY A 431 1.42 -9.78 32.33
CA GLY A 431 1.41 -10.16 33.74
C GLY A 431 0.14 -10.87 34.18
N ASP A 432 -0.46 -10.42 35.28
CA ASP A 432 -1.69 -11.02 35.83
C ASP A 432 -2.89 -10.78 34.89
N PRO A 433 -3.85 -11.72 34.80
CA PRO A 433 -5.01 -11.56 33.95
C PRO A 433 -5.86 -10.37 34.42
N VAL A 434 -6.37 -9.60 33.47
CA VAL A 434 -7.25 -8.45 33.71
C VAL A 434 -8.74 -8.81 33.57
N TRP A 435 -9.04 -10.02 33.11
CA TRP A 435 -10.40 -10.53 32.90
C TRP A 435 -10.49 -12.03 33.20
N ASP A 436 -11.58 -12.46 33.85
CA ASP A 436 -11.76 -13.79 34.43
C ASP A 436 -12.95 -14.58 33.86
N GLY A 437 -13.43 -14.23 32.67
CA GLY A 437 -14.60 -14.88 32.09
C GLY A 437 -14.38 -16.33 31.64
N ASP A 438 -15.49 -17.05 31.51
CA ASP A 438 -15.54 -18.49 31.22
C ASP A 438 -15.51 -18.77 29.71
N VAL A 439 -14.30 -19.00 29.18
CA VAL A 439 -14.00 -19.29 27.77
C VAL A 439 -12.94 -20.40 27.69
N SER A 440 -12.64 -20.87 26.48
CA SER A 440 -11.53 -21.80 26.26
C SER A 440 -10.19 -21.20 26.69
N GLU A 441 -9.22 -22.05 27.02
CA GLU A 441 -7.86 -21.60 27.38
C GLU A 441 -7.23 -20.74 26.28
N TYR A 442 -7.44 -21.09 25.01
CA TYR A 442 -7.01 -20.30 23.86
C TYR A 442 -7.59 -18.89 23.91
N SER A 443 -8.92 -18.77 24.01
CA SER A 443 -9.61 -17.50 24.01
C SER A 443 -9.32 -16.69 25.27
N TYR A 444 -9.10 -17.35 26.40
CA TYR A 444 -8.70 -16.74 27.66
C TYR A 444 -7.38 -15.98 27.55
N TYR A 445 -6.33 -16.60 26.97
CA TYR A 445 -5.05 -15.92 26.76
C TYR A 445 -5.16 -14.82 25.70
N VAL A 446 -5.87 -15.08 24.60
CA VAL A 446 -6.06 -14.10 23.52
C VAL A 446 -6.73 -12.82 24.01
N ILE A 447 -7.86 -12.93 24.73
CA ILE A 447 -8.59 -11.76 25.21
C ILE A 447 -7.84 -11.03 26.33
N ASN A 448 -7.20 -11.75 27.25
CA ASN A 448 -6.42 -11.10 28.32
C ASN A 448 -5.19 -10.37 27.78
N ASN A 449 -4.51 -10.93 26.78
CA ASN A 449 -3.36 -10.25 26.15
C ASN A 449 -3.79 -8.99 25.39
N TYR A 450 -4.95 -9.03 24.73
CA TYR A 450 -5.54 -7.83 24.12
C TYR A 450 -5.94 -6.78 25.17
N LEU A 451 -6.67 -7.17 26.20
CA LEU A 451 -7.13 -6.25 27.25
C LEU A 451 -5.94 -5.67 28.04
N GLY A 452 -4.87 -6.44 28.25
CA GLY A 452 -3.62 -5.97 28.84
C GLY A 452 -2.97 -4.87 27.99
N SER A 453 -2.88 -5.06 26.66
CA SER A 453 -2.35 -4.03 25.76
C SER A 453 -3.22 -2.78 25.72
N VAL A 454 -4.56 -2.94 25.73
CA VAL A 454 -5.52 -1.83 25.79
C VAL A 454 -5.33 -1.03 27.07
N LYS A 455 -5.23 -1.71 28.22
CA LYS A 455 -5.04 -1.07 29.51
C LYS A 455 -3.77 -0.20 29.52
N ASP A 456 -2.65 -0.74 29.05
CA ASP A 456 -1.40 0.02 28.97
C ASP A 456 -1.52 1.23 28.02
N THR A 457 -2.13 1.07 26.85
CA THR A 457 -2.38 2.20 25.93
C THR A 457 -3.25 3.29 26.57
N ILE A 458 -4.27 2.92 27.36
CA ILE A 458 -5.12 3.88 28.09
C ILE A 458 -4.29 4.65 29.13
N GLU A 459 -3.46 3.96 29.91
CA GLU A 459 -2.56 4.61 30.89
C GLU A 459 -1.65 5.63 30.19
N ARG A 460 -1.06 5.26 29.04
CA ARG A 460 -0.21 6.17 28.24
C ARG A 460 -0.97 7.35 27.64
N LEU A 461 -2.24 7.17 27.24
CA LEU A 461 -3.10 8.25 26.78
C LEU A 461 -3.41 9.26 27.90
N CYS A 462 -3.66 8.79 29.13
CA CYS A 462 -3.90 9.65 30.28
C CYS A 462 -2.65 10.48 30.64
N GLU A 463 -1.47 9.85 30.64
CA GLU A 463 -0.19 10.54 30.85
C GLU A 463 0.06 11.59 29.75
N LEU A 464 -0.17 11.23 28.48
CA LEU A 464 -0.08 12.15 27.36
C LEU A 464 -1.02 13.34 27.53
N LYS A 465 -2.31 13.10 27.83
CA LYS A 465 -3.30 14.16 28.03
C LYS A 465 -2.86 15.13 29.12
N ALA A 466 -2.37 14.62 30.25
CA ALA A 466 -1.89 15.46 31.36
C ALA A 466 -0.72 16.36 30.92
N GLU A 467 0.19 15.85 30.11
CA GLU A 467 1.32 16.62 29.57
C GLU A 467 0.91 17.68 28.54
N LEU A 468 -0.11 17.40 27.71
CA LEU A 468 -0.65 18.38 26.75
C LEU A 468 -1.49 19.45 27.45
N GLU A 469 -2.22 19.09 28.49
CA GLU A 469 -3.00 20.01 29.32
C GLU A 469 -2.11 21.04 30.03
N ALA A 470 -0.87 20.66 30.36
CA ALA A 470 0.11 21.55 30.97
C ALA A 470 0.82 22.48 29.97
N MET A 471 0.58 22.37 28.66
CA MET A 471 1.20 23.24 27.65
C MET A 471 0.50 24.60 27.59
N ASP A 472 1.30 25.67 27.46
CA ASP A 472 0.79 27.04 27.28
C ASP A 472 0.28 27.27 25.85
N GLU A 473 0.81 26.52 24.87
CA GLU A 473 0.41 26.59 23.48
C GLU A 473 -0.96 25.93 23.25
N PRO A 474 -1.79 26.41 22.31
CA PRO A 474 -3.06 25.77 21.99
C PRO A 474 -2.81 24.40 21.33
N VAL A 475 -3.32 23.34 21.95
CA VAL A 475 -3.18 21.95 21.47
C VAL A 475 -4.54 21.25 21.38
N VAL A 476 -4.76 20.57 20.26
CA VAL A 476 -5.85 19.63 20.05
C VAL A 476 -5.29 18.22 19.84
N LEU A 477 -5.80 17.27 20.62
CA LEU A 477 -5.49 15.85 20.54
C LEU A 477 -6.63 15.12 19.81
N VAL A 478 -6.28 14.37 18.77
CA VAL A 478 -7.22 13.51 18.03
C VAL A 478 -6.79 12.06 18.20
N VAL A 479 -7.67 11.22 18.76
CA VAL A 479 -7.36 9.80 19.00
C VAL A 479 -8.47 8.95 18.40
N TYR A 480 -8.09 7.91 17.65
CA TYR A 480 -9.06 6.98 17.10
C TYR A 480 -8.48 5.57 16.91
N GLY A 481 -9.33 4.56 17.06
CA GLY A 481 -8.99 3.18 16.71
C GLY A 481 -9.15 2.93 15.22
N ASP A 482 -8.24 2.17 14.60
CA ASP A 482 -8.23 1.97 13.15
C ASP A 482 -9.06 0.79 12.65
N HIS A 483 -9.25 -0.24 13.47
CA HIS A 483 -10.15 -1.36 13.26
C HIS A 483 -10.35 -2.19 14.54
N LYS A 484 -11.28 -3.15 14.49
CA LYS A 484 -11.45 -4.16 15.54
C LYS A 484 -10.25 -5.13 15.59
N PRO A 485 -9.90 -5.65 16.78
CA PRO A 485 -8.81 -6.62 16.95
C PRO A 485 -9.14 -7.97 16.31
N TRP A 486 -8.09 -8.75 16.01
CA TRP A 486 -8.21 -10.08 15.40
C TRP A 486 -8.94 -11.09 16.31
N LEU A 487 -8.63 -11.09 17.61
CA LEU A 487 -9.15 -12.01 18.65
C LEU A 487 -9.29 -13.49 18.22
N GLY A 488 -8.31 -14.02 17.49
CA GLY A 488 -8.23 -15.45 17.22
C GLY A 488 -8.62 -15.87 15.80
N ASP A 489 -8.14 -17.05 15.42
CA ASP A 489 -8.35 -17.60 14.08
C ASP A 489 -9.84 -17.80 13.81
N ASN A 490 -10.28 -17.35 12.62
CA ASN A 490 -11.68 -17.41 12.19
C ASN A 490 -12.67 -16.80 13.20
N SER A 491 -12.25 -15.78 13.96
CA SER A 491 -13.06 -15.09 14.96
C SER A 491 -13.53 -15.98 16.13
N VAL A 492 -12.81 -17.07 16.44
CA VAL A 492 -13.21 -18.03 17.49
C VAL A 492 -13.49 -17.39 18.85
N THR A 493 -12.69 -16.39 19.27
CA THR A 493 -12.93 -15.72 20.56
C THR A 493 -14.15 -14.82 20.52
N TYR A 494 -14.46 -14.18 19.38
CA TYR A 494 -15.71 -13.43 19.26
C TYR A 494 -16.93 -14.35 19.41
N ASP A 495 -16.89 -15.54 18.82
CA ASP A 495 -17.96 -16.54 18.93
C ASP A 495 -18.13 -17.04 20.37
N GLU A 496 -17.02 -17.35 21.07
CA GLU A 496 -17.05 -17.77 22.49
C GLU A 496 -17.57 -16.66 23.42
N LEU A 497 -17.27 -15.40 23.11
CA LEU A 497 -17.79 -14.23 23.83
C LEU A 497 -19.23 -13.88 23.44
N GLY A 498 -19.83 -14.58 22.45
CA GLY A 498 -21.19 -14.32 21.99
C GLY A 498 -21.36 -13.01 21.23
N ILE A 499 -20.28 -12.45 20.66
CA ILE A 499 -20.30 -11.19 19.93
C ILE A 499 -20.76 -11.44 18.49
N ASN A 500 -21.91 -10.88 18.13
CA ASN A 500 -22.43 -10.97 16.76
C ASN A 500 -21.53 -10.19 15.78
N LEU A 501 -21.02 -10.87 14.75
CA LEU A 501 -20.23 -10.29 13.65
C LEU A 501 -20.95 -10.36 12.28
N ASP A 502 -22.26 -10.67 12.27
CA ASP A 502 -23.07 -10.70 11.04
C ASP A 502 -23.30 -9.29 10.48
N ARG A 503 -22.51 -8.95 9.46
CA ARG A 503 -22.52 -7.67 8.74
C ARG A 503 -23.82 -7.37 8.01
N SER A 504 -24.73 -8.34 7.85
CA SER A 504 -26.06 -8.10 7.30
C SER A 504 -27.03 -7.46 8.31
N THR A 505 -26.69 -7.51 9.60
CA THR A 505 -27.44 -6.84 10.66
C THR A 505 -26.74 -5.56 11.08
N THR A 506 -27.48 -4.51 11.44
CA THR A 506 -26.89 -3.25 11.93
C THR A 506 -26.00 -3.47 13.15
N ALA A 507 -26.43 -4.31 14.10
CA ALA A 507 -25.63 -4.64 15.29
C ALA A 507 -24.32 -5.37 14.93
N GLY A 508 -24.39 -6.42 14.10
CA GLY A 508 -23.20 -7.17 13.71
C GLY A 508 -22.24 -6.37 12.83
N PHE A 509 -22.76 -5.52 11.94
CA PHE A 509 -21.95 -4.58 11.16
C PHE A 509 -21.20 -3.59 12.06
N LYS A 510 -21.87 -2.98 13.04
CA LYS A 510 -21.22 -2.07 14.00
C LYS A 510 -20.20 -2.80 14.85
N ASN A 511 -20.51 -4.00 15.35
CA ASN A 511 -19.55 -4.82 16.09
C ASN A 511 -18.31 -5.15 15.25
N TYR A 512 -18.45 -5.27 13.93
CA TYR A 512 -17.36 -5.60 13.01
C TYR A 512 -16.51 -4.37 12.62
N TYR A 513 -17.14 -3.23 12.31
CA TYR A 513 -16.45 -2.07 11.72
C TYR A 513 -16.38 -0.83 12.60
N SER A 514 -17.12 -0.77 13.72
CA SER A 514 -17.15 0.42 14.57
C SER A 514 -15.98 0.46 15.54
N THR A 515 -15.13 1.48 15.44
CA THR A 515 -14.23 1.90 16.52
C THR A 515 -14.71 3.25 17.08
N ARG A 516 -13.94 3.83 18.00
CA ARG A 516 -14.23 5.12 18.62
C ARG A 516 -13.23 6.17 18.11
N TYR A 517 -13.68 7.40 18.01
CA TYR A 517 -12.82 8.57 17.89
C TYR A 517 -13.14 9.58 18.99
N LEU A 518 -12.13 10.31 19.43
CA LEU A 518 -12.28 11.46 20.32
C LEU A 518 -11.40 12.62 19.84
N ILE A 519 -11.88 13.84 20.09
CA ILE A 519 -11.17 15.09 19.88
C ILE A 519 -11.18 15.84 21.21
N TRP A 520 -10.01 16.01 21.79
CA TRP A 520 -9.79 16.71 23.05
C TRP A 520 -8.97 17.98 22.80
N ALA A 521 -9.16 19.00 23.64
CA ALA A 521 -8.42 20.25 23.54
C ALA A 521 -7.97 20.72 24.92
N ASN A 522 -6.78 21.33 25.00
CA ASN A 522 -6.37 22.06 26.20
C ASN A 522 -7.07 23.42 26.28
N ASP A 523 -6.96 24.09 27.44
CA ASP A 523 -7.69 25.34 27.68
C ASP A 523 -7.31 26.45 26.70
N ALA A 524 -6.05 26.53 26.29
CA ALA A 524 -5.59 27.49 25.29
C ALA A 524 -6.25 27.25 23.91
N ALA A 525 -6.38 25.99 23.47
CA ALA A 525 -7.08 25.66 22.23
C ALA A 525 -8.59 25.93 22.33
N LYS A 526 -9.22 25.68 23.48
CA LYS A 526 -10.64 26.01 23.70
C LYS A 526 -10.89 27.50 23.55
N GLU A 527 -10.04 28.34 24.14
CA GLU A 527 -10.11 29.81 24.02
C GLU A 527 -9.92 30.27 22.56
N VAL A 528 -8.90 29.74 21.89
CA VAL A 528 -8.62 30.06 20.48
C VAL A 528 -9.82 29.68 19.60
N CYS A 529 -10.36 28.48 19.76
CA CYS A 529 -11.42 27.94 18.92
C CYS A 529 -12.81 28.46 19.29
N ASP A 530 -13.02 28.97 20.51
CA ASP A 530 -14.35 29.27 21.09
C ASP A 530 -15.25 28.01 21.09
N ASN A 531 -14.68 26.89 21.53
CA ASN A 531 -15.33 25.58 21.60
C ASN A 531 -14.75 24.79 22.76
N ASP A 532 -15.58 24.16 23.59
CA ASP A 532 -15.15 23.33 24.72
C ASP A 532 -14.65 21.94 24.29
N PHE A 533 -14.91 21.52 23.05
CA PHE A 533 -14.61 20.18 22.52
C PHE A 533 -15.22 19.07 23.40
N ILE A 534 -16.48 19.26 23.83
CA ILE A 534 -17.23 18.25 24.58
C ILE A 534 -18.55 18.00 23.86
N GLY A 535 -18.88 16.73 23.63
CA GLY A 535 -20.18 16.36 23.07
C GLY A 535 -20.16 15.06 22.26
N SER A 536 -21.30 14.77 21.64
CA SER A 536 -21.47 13.61 20.78
C SER A 536 -21.39 14.01 19.31
N GLY A 537 -20.48 13.37 18.60
CA GLY A 537 -20.32 13.44 17.15
C GLY A 537 -21.00 12.29 16.41
N PRO A 538 -21.09 12.41 15.07
CA PRO A 538 -21.80 11.46 14.23
C PRO A 538 -21.06 10.12 14.08
N ASP A 539 -21.80 9.06 13.73
CA ASP A 539 -21.24 7.83 13.17
C ASP A 539 -20.74 8.13 11.76
N ILE A 540 -19.43 8.03 11.51
CA ILE A 540 -18.82 8.44 10.24
C ILE A 540 -17.79 7.46 9.72
N SER A 541 -17.59 7.43 8.41
CA SER A 541 -16.41 6.79 7.82
C SER A 541 -15.13 7.60 8.06
N PRO A 542 -13.94 6.94 8.09
CA PRO A 542 -12.64 7.60 8.28
C PRO A 542 -12.36 8.78 7.35
N CYS A 543 -12.91 8.78 6.13
CA CYS A 543 -12.78 9.86 5.17
C CYS A 543 -13.40 11.20 5.63
N TYR A 544 -14.23 11.21 6.67
CA TYR A 544 -14.85 12.42 7.20
C TYR A 544 -14.26 12.85 8.56
N LEU A 545 -13.32 12.10 9.15
CA LEU A 545 -12.84 12.44 10.50
C LEU A 545 -12.04 13.76 10.51
N MET A 546 -11.27 14.06 9.46
CA MET A 546 -10.62 15.38 9.33
C MET A 546 -11.65 16.51 9.17
N ASN A 547 -12.78 16.25 8.49
CA ASN A 547 -13.86 17.21 8.35
C ASN A 547 -14.49 17.55 9.71
N VAL A 548 -14.72 16.53 10.54
CA VAL A 548 -15.22 16.72 11.91
C VAL A 548 -14.22 17.51 12.75
N LEU A 549 -12.92 17.21 12.64
CA LEU A 549 -11.87 18.00 13.30
C LEU A 549 -11.94 19.49 12.90
N PHE A 550 -11.98 19.78 11.60
CA PHE A 550 -12.05 21.17 11.11
C PHE A 550 -13.32 21.88 11.59
N SER A 551 -14.46 21.19 11.63
CA SER A 551 -15.68 21.73 12.20
C SER A 551 -15.53 22.07 13.68
N GLN A 552 -14.85 21.23 14.47
CA GLN A 552 -14.61 21.52 15.90
C GLN A 552 -13.63 22.69 16.10
N LEU A 553 -12.66 22.84 15.20
CA LEU A 553 -11.71 23.96 15.21
C LEU A 553 -12.31 25.29 14.72
N GLY A 554 -13.50 25.26 14.11
CA GLY A 554 -14.10 26.41 13.45
C GLY A 554 -13.40 26.79 12.13
N TRP A 555 -12.82 25.82 11.44
CA TRP A 555 -12.13 25.99 10.17
C TRP A 555 -13.01 25.57 8.99
N ASP A 556 -12.98 26.35 7.92
CA ASP A 556 -13.72 26.08 6.68
C ASP A 556 -13.04 25.01 5.79
N GLY A 557 -11.70 24.99 5.78
CA GLY A 557 -10.89 24.06 5.00
C GLY A 557 -10.88 24.28 3.48
N PRO A 558 -10.25 23.35 2.73
CA PRO A 558 -10.17 23.40 1.27
C PRO A 558 -11.52 23.09 0.60
N ALA A 559 -11.68 23.47 -0.66
CA ALA A 559 -12.88 23.23 -1.48
C ALA A 559 -13.32 21.76 -1.45
N TYR A 560 -12.37 20.83 -1.52
CA TYR A 560 -12.64 19.41 -1.45
C TYR A 560 -13.25 18.97 -0.11
N MET A 561 -12.81 19.56 1.01
CA MET A 561 -13.41 19.28 2.32
C MET A 561 -14.86 19.74 2.37
N LYS A 562 -15.16 20.93 1.86
CA LYS A 562 -16.53 21.49 1.82
C LYS A 562 -17.47 20.63 0.97
N PHE A 563 -17.00 20.16 -0.18
CA PHE A 563 -17.71 19.16 -0.99
C PHE A 563 -17.99 17.88 -0.18
N MET A 564 -17.01 17.37 0.56
CA MET A 564 -17.19 16.19 1.39
C MET A 564 -18.08 16.45 2.62
N ASN A 565 -18.13 17.66 3.17
CA ASN A 565 -19.07 18.03 4.25
C ASN A 565 -20.52 17.89 3.76
N ASP A 566 -20.83 18.39 2.57
CA ASP A 566 -22.15 18.24 1.99
C ASP A 566 -22.48 16.75 1.74
N ALA A 567 -21.51 15.98 1.22
CA ALA A 567 -21.67 14.54 1.03
C ALA A 567 -21.96 13.78 2.35
N GLN A 568 -21.28 14.15 3.43
CA GLN A 568 -21.44 13.54 4.76
C GLN A 568 -22.88 13.66 5.27
N THR A 569 -23.59 14.75 4.95
CA THR A 569 -24.98 14.95 5.42
C THR A 569 -25.95 13.90 4.88
N PHE A 570 -25.65 13.29 3.73
CA PHE A 570 -26.49 12.29 3.09
C PHE A 570 -25.92 10.87 3.18
N LEU A 571 -24.60 10.75 3.17
CA LEU A 571 -23.87 9.48 3.22
C LEU A 571 -22.73 9.56 4.24
N PRO A 572 -23.04 9.57 5.55
CA PRO A 572 -22.03 9.69 6.60
C PRO A 572 -21.14 8.45 6.70
N VAL A 573 -21.65 7.29 6.28
CA VAL A 573 -20.93 6.01 6.27
C VAL A 573 -20.91 5.43 4.86
N ILE A 574 -19.71 5.30 4.31
CA ILE A 574 -19.43 4.69 3.01
C ILE A 574 -18.37 3.61 3.22
N ASN A 575 -18.79 2.34 3.25
CA ASN A 575 -17.88 1.23 3.44
C ASN A 575 -17.41 0.65 2.09
N THR A 576 -16.13 0.28 2.00
CA THR A 576 -15.54 -0.28 0.75
C THR A 576 -16.08 -1.66 0.38
N SER A 577 -16.69 -2.38 1.33
CA SER A 577 -17.37 -3.67 1.10
C SER A 577 -18.79 -3.52 0.55
N GLY A 578 -19.24 -2.29 0.25
CA GLY A 578 -20.55 -2.04 -0.37
C GLY A 578 -21.70 -1.84 0.63
N PHE A 579 -21.39 -1.69 1.92
CA PHE A 579 -22.37 -1.34 2.95
C PHE A 579 -22.46 0.17 3.16
N TYR A 580 -23.62 0.62 3.60
CA TYR A 580 -23.95 2.01 3.91
C TYR A 580 -24.78 2.06 5.20
N LEU A 581 -24.70 3.17 5.91
CA LEU A 581 -25.63 3.48 7.00
C LEU A 581 -26.59 4.57 6.52
N VAL A 582 -27.88 4.23 6.41
CA VAL A 582 -28.94 5.15 6.00
C VAL A 582 -29.99 5.15 7.10
N ASP A 583 -30.30 6.34 7.63
CA ASP A 583 -31.23 6.51 8.76
C ASP A 583 -30.90 5.64 9.99
N GLY A 584 -29.60 5.35 10.20
CA GLY A 584 -29.10 4.53 11.32
C GLY A 584 -29.15 3.02 11.08
N GLU A 585 -29.64 2.56 9.93
CA GLU A 585 -29.72 1.15 9.55
C GLU A 585 -28.71 0.79 8.45
N VAL A 586 -28.15 -0.41 8.53
CA VAL A 586 -27.20 -0.92 7.53
C VAL A 586 -27.95 -1.42 6.30
N THR A 587 -27.49 -1.00 5.13
CA THR A 587 -27.96 -1.48 3.83
C THR A 587 -26.78 -1.81 2.92
N ASP A 588 -26.96 -2.81 2.05
CA ASP A 588 -26.01 -3.17 0.98
C ASP A 588 -26.37 -2.55 -0.38
N SER A 589 -27.44 -1.76 -0.41
CA SER A 589 -27.93 -1.12 -1.63
C SER A 589 -28.49 0.28 -1.36
N ILE A 590 -28.18 1.20 -2.28
CA ILE A 590 -28.70 2.57 -2.31
C ILE A 590 -29.26 2.86 -3.69
N SER A 591 -30.26 3.74 -3.76
CA SER A 591 -30.93 4.11 -5.01
C SER A 591 -31.33 5.59 -5.02
N GLY A 592 -31.77 6.09 -6.16
CA GLY A 592 -32.19 7.49 -6.31
C GLY A 592 -31.07 8.48 -5.97
N SER A 593 -31.41 9.53 -5.22
CA SER A 593 -30.49 10.62 -4.90
C SER A 593 -29.22 10.18 -4.17
N LEU A 594 -29.29 9.15 -3.31
CA LEU A 594 -28.11 8.64 -2.59
C LEU A 594 -27.13 7.97 -3.56
N LEU A 595 -27.64 7.22 -4.55
CA LEU A 595 -26.80 6.62 -5.57
C LEU A 595 -26.14 7.69 -6.45
N ASP A 596 -26.91 8.71 -6.84
CA ASP A 596 -26.40 9.83 -7.63
C ASP A 596 -25.28 10.57 -6.87
N GLN A 597 -25.48 10.85 -5.58
CA GLN A 597 -24.46 11.45 -4.71
C GLN A 597 -23.21 10.59 -4.59
N LYS A 598 -23.35 9.27 -4.36
CA LYS A 598 -22.20 8.36 -4.34
C LYS A 598 -21.43 8.41 -5.67
N GLN A 599 -22.15 8.42 -6.80
CA GLN A 599 -21.52 8.52 -8.11
C GLN A 599 -20.79 9.84 -8.29
N THR A 600 -21.36 10.96 -7.84
CA THR A 600 -20.70 12.27 -7.84
C THR A 600 -19.42 12.25 -6.99
N ILE A 601 -19.46 11.70 -5.77
CA ILE A 601 -18.27 11.53 -4.91
C ILE A 601 -17.18 10.73 -5.66
N ASN A 602 -17.54 9.61 -6.28
CA ASN A 602 -16.59 8.79 -7.03
C ASN A 602 -15.95 9.55 -8.21
N LYS A 603 -16.74 10.35 -8.93
CA LYS A 603 -16.28 11.16 -10.08
C LYS A 603 -15.37 12.30 -9.62
N VAL A 604 -15.72 13.02 -8.55
CA VAL A 604 -14.90 14.09 -7.98
C VAL A 604 -13.61 13.52 -7.40
N GLN A 605 -13.64 12.41 -6.65
CA GLN A 605 -12.42 11.77 -6.16
C GLN A 605 -11.54 11.24 -7.27
N TYR A 606 -12.12 10.70 -8.35
CA TYR A 606 -11.34 10.32 -9.54
C TYR A 606 -10.65 11.53 -10.18
N TYR A 607 -11.35 12.67 -10.32
CA TYR A 607 -10.76 13.92 -10.76
C TYR A 607 -9.62 14.37 -9.83
N MET A 608 -9.84 14.36 -8.51
CA MET A 608 -8.83 14.72 -7.51
C MET A 608 -7.60 13.82 -7.57
N ARG A 609 -7.73 12.50 -7.76
CA ARG A 609 -6.59 11.59 -7.91
C ARG A 609 -5.77 11.82 -9.19
N ARG A 610 -6.35 12.48 -10.19
CA ARG A 610 -5.72 12.74 -11.50
C ARG A 610 -5.11 14.14 -11.58
N ASN A 611 -5.59 15.08 -10.76
CA ASN A 611 -5.23 16.49 -10.80
C ASN A 611 -4.66 16.92 -9.44
N PHE A 612 -3.34 16.78 -9.26
CA PHE A 612 -2.65 17.26 -8.06
C PHE A 612 -2.74 18.80 -7.99
N LYS A 613 -3.20 19.32 -6.85
CA LYS A 613 -3.58 20.73 -6.66
C LYS A 613 -2.48 21.58 -6.04
N PHE A 614 -1.48 20.94 -5.45
CA PHE A 614 -0.40 21.63 -4.76
C PHE A 614 0.79 21.80 -5.69
N SER A 615 1.57 22.86 -5.48
CA SER A 615 2.88 22.95 -6.12
C SER A 615 3.81 21.87 -5.54
N GLU A 616 4.62 21.21 -6.37
CA GLU A 616 5.68 20.33 -5.83
C GLU A 616 6.60 21.21 -4.99
N VAL A 617 6.42 21.19 -3.67
CA VAL A 617 7.37 21.83 -2.76
C VAL A 617 8.67 21.07 -2.97
N ALA A 618 9.65 21.76 -3.55
CA ALA A 618 10.98 21.22 -3.77
C ALA A 618 11.47 20.66 -2.42
N SER A 619 11.65 19.34 -2.39
CA SER A 619 12.13 18.62 -1.23
C SER A 619 13.56 18.95 -0.89
#